data_AF-Q7VHX6-F1
#
_entry.id   AF-Q7VHX6-F1
#
_cell.length_a   1.000
_cell.length_b   1.000
_cell.length_c   1.000
_cell.angle_alpha   90.00
_cell.angle_beta   90.00
_cell.angle_gamma   90.00
#
_symmetry.space_group_name_H-M   'P 1'
#
loop_
_entity.id
_entity.type
_entity.pdbx_description
1 polymer ?
#
loop_
_entity_poly.entity_id
_entity_poly.type
_entity_poly.pdbx_seq_one_letter_code
_entity_poly.pdbx_strand_id
1 'polypeptide(L)'
;MLYGKIINIDLQASKAQVEQDLNKRIFDFSFDLWEDEISELKKGVEVEFVVEMKAITRIHIKPKPVDPDAIRVSKSASVCIEEFFARENEILSKYKDFVAGHLKLDFVRMRRFLITAYNDLCAMDANIENDVLKKLKQEIAYFSKEYENYHKKTQYTLNYAFETIFLARQVEYNKTIAHIEEIQSSLANAQAQTNALSSTLSAGEKSLGKRDDKGSKEYAEIEKEVKQMRKRYVDLLNFIGNQKDALVSENARMKRFKEEHFDKFAQVYTPMTQDIKTHFLALLDTKAYDFDTTLWNRAKYSQSIKHFFRNSRIEGSFSSKTFLRYFLRGLDKTKLSARSKELFNLLHYLETTNRKSLLIVRESMVNVHKYKEVIEKIDSSLLISVDNNPINALKGLAQKPQDIIVIDEKIGNVSALSFIKTYKEMPQANSKVIFCVVVQQLPNSETISKGKFMGVEFVPEHNMDMLYDCIRMVL
;
A
#
# COMPACT_ATOMS: atom_id res chain seq x y z
N MET A 1 29.06 21.01 -32.10
CA MET A 1 28.36 19.84 -31.53
C MET A 1 28.49 18.68 -32.50
N LEU A 2 28.67 17.47 -31.98
CA LEU A 2 28.81 16.22 -32.72
C LEU A 2 27.63 15.30 -32.38
N TYR A 3 27.25 14.44 -33.32
CA TYR A 3 26.21 13.43 -33.13
C TYR A 3 26.82 12.03 -33.10
N GLY A 4 26.22 11.14 -32.32
CA GLY A 4 26.67 9.77 -32.21
C GLY A 4 25.72 8.86 -31.46
N LYS A 5 26.17 7.63 -31.21
CA LYS A 5 25.42 6.59 -30.50
C LYS A 5 26.24 6.02 -29.35
N ILE A 6 25.59 5.79 -28.21
CA ILE A 6 26.21 5.08 -27.09
C ILE A 6 26.42 3.62 -27.49
N ILE A 7 27.66 3.15 -27.50
CA ILE A 7 28.02 1.79 -27.94
C ILE A 7 28.38 0.86 -26.78
N ASN A 8 28.82 1.42 -25.65
CA ASN A 8 29.21 0.65 -24.48
C ASN A 8 29.01 1.44 -23.18
N ILE A 9 28.70 0.75 -22.09
CA ILE A 9 28.48 1.33 -20.76
C ILE A 9 29.13 0.39 -19.74
N ASP A 10 30.08 0.92 -18.98
CA ASP A 10 30.75 0.25 -17.87
C ASP A 10 30.26 0.84 -16.54
N LEU A 11 29.38 0.10 -15.87
CA LEU A 11 28.80 0.49 -14.59
C LEU A 11 29.81 0.43 -13.44
N GLN A 12 30.85 -0.42 -13.52
CA GLN A 12 31.84 -0.54 -12.46
C GLN A 12 32.85 0.62 -12.51
N ALA A 13 33.23 1.04 -13.72
CA ALA A 13 34.14 2.15 -13.93
C ALA A 13 33.45 3.53 -14.01
N SER A 14 32.12 3.58 -14.02
CA SER A 14 31.31 4.79 -14.24
C SER A 14 31.68 5.53 -15.54
N LYS A 15 31.92 4.75 -16.61
CA LYS A 15 32.33 5.25 -17.92
C LYS A 15 31.46 4.68 -19.04
N ALA A 16 31.31 5.44 -20.11
CA ALA A 16 30.61 5.00 -21.31
C ALA A 16 31.35 5.45 -22.57
N GLN A 17 31.01 4.80 -23.68
CA GLN A 17 31.60 5.04 -24.99
C GLN A 17 30.55 5.52 -25.97
N VAL A 18 30.86 6.58 -26.70
CA VAL A 18 30.05 7.09 -27.81
C VAL A 18 30.80 6.94 -29.13
N GLU A 19 30.12 6.41 -30.14
CA GLU A 19 30.59 6.38 -31.52
C GLU A 19 30.02 7.58 -32.29
N GLN A 20 30.89 8.40 -32.87
CA GLN A 20 30.51 9.53 -33.72
C GLN A 20 29.93 9.05 -35.06
N ASP A 21 28.79 9.61 -35.48
CA ASP A 21 28.06 9.14 -36.67
C ASP A 21 28.84 9.32 -37.99
N LEU A 22 29.50 10.46 -38.17
CA LEU A 22 30.14 10.87 -39.44
C LEU A 22 31.39 10.07 -39.80
N ASN A 23 32.23 9.79 -38.82
CA ASN A 23 33.60 9.29 -39.02
C ASN A 23 33.93 8.12 -38.09
N LYS A 24 32.93 7.58 -37.37
CA LYS A 24 33.03 6.37 -36.55
C LYS A 24 34.12 6.42 -35.49
N ARG A 25 34.50 7.63 -35.05
CA ARG A 25 35.43 7.83 -33.94
C ARG A 25 34.75 7.49 -32.63
N ILE A 26 35.46 6.76 -31.78
CA ILE A 26 34.99 6.38 -30.45
C ILE A 26 35.60 7.33 -29.42
N PHE A 27 34.77 7.84 -28.53
CA PHE A 27 35.16 8.68 -27.42
C PHE A 27 34.67 8.06 -26.11
N ASP A 28 35.56 8.01 -25.12
CA ASP A 28 35.20 7.66 -23.75
C ASP A 28 34.73 8.91 -23.01
N PHE A 29 33.70 8.78 -22.19
CA PHE A 29 33.26 9.80 -21.24
C PHE A 29 32.90 9.18 -19.90
N SER A 30 32.99 9.99 -18.85
CA SER A 30 32.59 9.63 -17.50
C SER A 30 31.15 10.11 -17.24
N PHE A 31 30.42 9.41 -16.37
CA PHE A 31 28.98 9.68 -16.14
C PHE A 31 28.69 11.07 -15.57
N ASP A 32 29.68 11.74 -14.98
CA ASP A 32 29.61 13.13 -14.51
C ASP A 32 29.41 14.14 -15.65
N LEU A 33 29.72 13.76 -16.89
CA LEU A 33 29.53 14.58 -18.09
C LEU A 33 28.15 14.38 -18.75
N TRP A 34 27.34 13.43 -18.24
CA TRP A 34 25.99 13.13 -18.71
C TRP A 34 24.98 14.10 -18.12
N GLU A 35 24.34 14.90 -18.96
CA GLU A 35 23.45 15.97 -18.51
C GLU A 35 21.98 15.53 -18.31
N ASP A 36 21.60 14.33 -18.76
CA ASP A 36 20.24 13.78 -18.60
C ASP A 36 20.11 12.80 -17.41
N GLU A 37 18.93 12.19 -17.22
CA GLU A 37 18.77 11.17 -16.20
C GLU A 37 19.67 9.94 -16.48
N ILE A 38 20.39 9.45 -15.47
CA ILE A 38 21.23 8.25 -15.57
C ILE A 38 20.40 7.02 -15.99
N SER A 39 19.11 6.99 -15.66
CA SER A 39 18.15 5.96 -16.06
C SER A 39 17.99 5.84 -17.58
N GLU A 40 18.31 6.90 -18.32
CA GLU A 40 18.19 7.00 -19.78
C GLU A 40 19.49 6.68 -20.51
N LEU A 41 20.63 6.58 -19.79
CA LEU A 41 21.91 6.17 -20.36
C LEU A 41 21.87 4.68 -20.72
N LYS A 42 21.60 4.39 -22.01
CA LYS A 42 21.48 3.02 -22.54
C LYS A 42 22.27 2.86 -23.83
N LYS A 43 22.75 1.64 -24.06
CA LYS A 43 23.38 1.27 -25.33
C LYS A 43 22.38 1.46 -26.48
N GLY A 44 22.82 2.10 -27.55
CA GLY A 44 22.03 2.42 -28.74
C GLY A 44 21.33 3.77 -28.72
N VAL A 45 21.42 4.54 -27.63
CA VAL A 45 20.83 5.89 -27.54
C VAL A 45 21.60 6.87 -28.43
N GLU A 46 20.85 7.67 -29.20
CA GLU A 46 21.40 8.77 -29.99
C GLU A 46 21.67 9.98 -29.11
N VAL A 47 22.85 10.56 -29.24
CA VAL A 47 23.38 11.59 -28.35
C VAL A 47 23.98 12.74 -29.15
N GLU A 48 23.92 13.92 -28.55
CA GLU A 48 24.63 15.12 -28.97
C GLU A 48 25.73 15.41 -27.94
N PHE A 49 26.96 15.65 -28.41
CA PHE A 49 28.10 15.82 -27.53
C PHE A 49 29.10 16.87 -28.05
N VAL A 50 29.85 17.45 -27.13
CA VAL A 50 30.90 18.45 -27.40
C VAL A 50 32.25 17.84 -27.09
N VAL A 51 33.18 17.97 -28.03
CA VAL A 51 34.58 17.51 -27.87
C VAL A 51 35.50 18.73 -27.92
N GLU A 52 36.26 18.95 -26.86
CA GLU A 52 37.33 19.93 -26.79
C GLU A 52 38.65 19.23 -26.48
N MET A 53 39.72 19.60 -27.17
CA MET A 53 41.05 18.98 -26.99
C MET A 53 41.05 17.43 -27.01
N LYS A 54 40.20 16.82 -27.84
CA LYS A 54 39.98 15.35 -27.97
C LYS A 54 39.29 14.66 -26.77
N ALA A 55 38.75 15.41 -25.81
CA ALA A 55 37.95 14.88 -24.71
C ALA A 55 36.50 15.37 -24.81
N ILE A 56 35.54 14.55 -24.38
CA ILE A 56 34.15 14.98 -24.24
C ILE A 56 34.05 15.95 -23.08
N THR A 57 33.40 17.09 -23.28
CA THR A 57 33.14 18.07 -22.21
C THR A 57 31.67 18.12 -21.82
N ARG A 58 30.76 17.74 -22.72
CA ARG A 58 29.32 17.63 -22.49
C ARG A 58 28.70 16.57 -23.37
N ILE A 59 27.74 15.83 -22.84
CA ILE A 59 26.95 14.87 -23.60
C ILE A 59 25.53 14.78 -23.05
N HIS A 60 24.55 14.84 -23.96
CA HIS A 60 23.14 14.68 -23.67
C HIS A 60 22.46 13.88 -24.79
N ILE A 61 21.26 13.40 -24.52
CA ILE A 61 20.40 12.71 -25.48
C ILE A 61 20.10 13.69 -26.61
N LYS A 62 20.27 13.21 -27.84
CA LYS A 62 19.94 13.98 -29.03
C LYS A 62 18.44 14.32 -28.95
N PRO A 63 18.06 15.61 -28.92
CA PRO A 63 16.66 15.97 -28.87
C PRO A 63 15.98 15.37 -30.10
N LYS A 64 14.97 14.53 -29.85
CA LYS A 64 14.14 13.98 -30.93
C LYS A 64 13.58 15.17 -31.72
N PRO A 65 13.48 15.09 -33.06
CA PRO A 65 12.72 16.07 -33.82
C PRO A 65 11.35 16.17 -33.17
N VAL A 66 11.04 17.33 -32.59
CA VAL A 66 9.71 17.57 -32.04
C VAL A 66 8.80 17.60 -33.24
N ASP A 67 8.06 16.52 -33.46
CA ASP A 67 6.98 16.51 -34.43
C ASP A 67 6.08 17.72 -34.10
N PRO A 68 5.97 18.72 -34.97
CA PRO A 68 5.14 19.89 -34.72
C PRO A 68 3.68 19.48 -34.46
N ASP A 69 3.29 18.30 -34.92
CA ASP A 69 1.97 17.72 -34.72
C ASP A 69 1.87 16.82 -33.46
N ALA A 70 2.92 16.69 -32.64
CA ALA A 70 2.82 15.94 -31.37
C ALA A 70 2.12 16.77 -30.27
N ILE A 71 1.29 16.11 -29.46
CA ILE A 71 0.73 16.72 -28.23
C ILE A 71 1.81 16.63 -27.15
N ARG A 72 2.20 17.77 -26.56
CA ARG A 72 3.20 17.81 -25.49
C ARG A 72 2.58 17.43 -24.15
N VAL A 73 3.32 16.63 -23.38
CA VAL A 73 2.98 16.30 -21.99
C VAL A 73 3.12 17.55 -21.12
N SER A 74 2.07 17.89 -20.37
CA SER A 74 2.07 18.99 -19.40
C SER A 74 2.57 18.56 -18.03
N LYS A 75 2.18 17.34 -17.60
CA LYS A 75 2.60 16.73 -16.34
C LYS A 75 2.92 15.26 -16.54
N SER A 76 4.00 14.79 -15.93
CA SER A 76 4.37 13.38 -15.96
C SER A 76 3.34 12.50 -15.25
N ALA A 77 3.35 11.20 -15.57
CA ALA A 77 2.47 10.23 -14.92
C ALA A 77 2.68 10.20 -13.39
N SER A 78 3.93 10.21 -12.93
CA SER A 78 4.26 10.20 -11.50
C SER A 78 3.64 11.37 -10.75
N VAL A 79 3.84 12.59 -11.22
CA VAL A 79 3.31 13.81 -10.58
C VAL A 79 1.78 13.78 -10.55
N CYS A 80 1.12 13.37 -11.63
CA CYS A 80 -0.34 13.25 -11.67
C CYS A 80 -0.87 12.26 -10.63
N ILE A 81 -0.18 11.13 -10.45
CA ILE A 81 -0.55 10.08 -9.47
C ILE A 81 -0.31 10.57 -8.04
N GLU A 82 0.83 11.22 -7.79
CA GLU A 82 1.18 11.80 -6.50
C GLU A 82 0.17 12.86 -6.06
N GLU A 83 -0.23 13.76 -6.96
CA GLU A 83 -1.26 14.78 -6.68
C GLU A 83 -2.62 14.13 -6.39
N PHE A 84 -2.99 13.06 -7.11
CA PHE A 84 -4.25 12.36 -6.92
C PHE A 84 -4.33 11.62 -5.57
N PHE A 85 -3.21 11.08 -5.10
CA PHE A 85 -3.07 10.39 -3.81
C PHE A 85 -2.37 11.24 -2.74
N ALA A 86 -2.33 12.58 -2.90
CA ALA A 86 -1.58 13.46 -2.00
C ALA A 86 -2.01 13.32 -0.53
N ARG A 87 -3.32 13.18 -0.29
CA ARG A 87 -3.88 12.99 1.05
C ARG A 87 -3.43 11.67 1.68
N GLU A 88 -3.50 10.59 0.92
CA GLU A 88 -3.05 9.26 1.35
C GLU A 88 -1.55 9.28 1.67
N ASN A 89 -0.74 9.87 0.79
CA ASN A 89 0.70 10.01 0.98
C ASN A 89 1.04 10.88 2.21
N GLU A 90 0.31 11.96 2.46
CA GLU A 90 0.51 12.81 3.64
C GLU A 90 0.26 12.04 4.94
N ILE A 91 -0.83 11.25 5.00
CA ILE A 91 -1.14 10.41 6.15
C ILE A 91 0.00 9.42 6.37
N LEU A 92 0.40 8.66 5.34
CA LEU A 92 1.43 7.64 5.45
C LEU A 92 2.78 8.23 5.86
N SER A 93 3.15 9.40 5.32
CA SER A 93 4.39 10.08 5.68
C SER A 93 4.44 10.47 7.16
N LYS A 94 3.32 10.89 7.76
CA LYS A 94 3.26 11.25 9.19
C LYS A 94 3.51 10.07 10.13
N TYR A 95 3.25 8.84 9.68
CA TYR A 95 3.36 7.63 10.51
C TYR A 95 4.48 6.67 10.08
N LYS A 96 5.34 7.09 9.15
CA LYS A 96 6.41 6.23 8.61
C LYS A 96 7.33 5.67 9.70
N ASP A 97 7.79 6.54 10.60
CA ASP A 97 8.70 6.16 11.68
C ASP A 97 7.99 5.33 12.77
N PHE A 98 6.70 5.59 12.97
CA PHE A 98 5.89 4.84 13.93
C PHE A 98 5.70 3.37 13.53
N VAL A 99 5.60 3.07 12.23
CA VAL A 99 5.43 1.68 11.76
C VAL A 99 6.73 0.87 11.88
N ALA A 100 7.89 1.55 11.85
CA ALA A 100 9.19 0.89 11.89
C ALA A 100 9.45 0.26 13.28
N GLY A 101 9.63 -1.06 13.32
CA GLY A 101 9.96 -1.79 14.55
C GLY A 101 8.79 -2.11 15.49
N HIS A 102 7.56 -1.75 15.10
CA HIS A 102 6.37 -2.13 15.87
C HIS A 102 5.82 -3.50 15.46
N LEU A 103 5.18 -4.16 16.43
CA LEU A 103 4.48 -5.42 16.21
C LEU A 103 3.17 -5.16 15.46
N LYS A 104 2.72 -6.18 14.72
CA LYS A 104 1.60 -6.08 13.79
C LYS A 104 0.55 -7.13 14.09
N LEU A 105 -0.71 -6.76 13.88
CA LEU A 105 -1.86 -7.63 13.97
C LEU A 105 -2.72 -7.39 12.73
N ASP A 106 -2.96 -8.40 11.89
CA ASP A 106 -3.74 -8.27 10.65
C ASP A 106 -5.11 -7.64 10.93
N PHE A 107 -5.21 -6.34 10.65
CA PHE A 107 -6.37 -5.53 10.97
C PHE A 107 -7.56 -5.94 10.12
N VAL A 108 -7.36 -6.27 8.85
CA VAL A 108 -8.45 -6.62 7.94
C VAL A 108 -9.19 -7.85 8.47
N ARG A 109 -8.46 -8.85 8.95
CA ARG A 109 -9.05 -10.05 9.56
C ARG A 109 -9.59 -9.78 10.96
N MET A 110 -8.90 -8.96 11.76
CA MET A 110 -9.23 -8.72 13.17
C MET A 110 -10.30 -7.65 13.41
N ARG A 111 -10.52 -6.73 12.47
CA ARG A 111 -11.30 -5.48 12.64
C ARG A 111 -12.62 -5.71 13.35
N ARG A 112 -13.42 -6.66 12.87
CA ARG A 112 -14.75 -6.93 13.44
C ARG A 112 -14.65 -7.44 14.87
N PHE A 113 -13.75 -8.38 15.11
CA PHE A 113 -13.59 -8.98 16.43
C PHE A 113 -12.98 -8.01 17.45
N LEU A 114 -12.04 -7.14 17.04
CA LEU A 114 -11.48 -6.10 17.91
C LEU A 114 -12.57 -5.19 18.49
N ILE A 115 -13.50 -4.74 17.65
CA ILE A 115 -14.59 -3.87 18.08
C ILE A 115 -15.59 -4.65 18.96
N THR A 116 -15.89 -5.91 18.62
CA THR A 116 -16.73 -6.77 19.47
C THR A 116 -16.11 -6.98 20.85
N ALA A 117 -14.84 -7.40 20.91
CA ALA A 117 -14.12 -7.59 22.16
C ALA A 117 -14.08 -6.31 23.00
N TYR A 118 -13.77 -5.17 22.38
CA TYR A 118 -13.79 -3.89 23.08
C TYR A 118 -15.19 -3.59 23.67
N ASN A 119 -16.26 -3.77 22.92
CA ASN A 119 -17.62 -3.45 23.38
C ASN A 119 -18.07 -4.38 24.51
N ASP A 120 -17.82 -5.68 24.36
CA ASP A 120 -18.19 -6.69 25.36
C ASP A 120 -17.44 -6.45 26.68
N LEU A 121 -16.13 -6.18 26.60
CA LEU A 121 -15.31 -5.91 27.78
C LEU A 121 -15.76 -4.61 28.48
N CYS A 122 -15.98 -3.52 27.73
CA CYS A 122 -16.45 -2.26 28.31
C CYS A 122 -17.87 -2.38 28.91
N ALA A 123 -18.71 -3.27 28.38
CA ALA A 123 -20.02 -3.57 28.97
C ALA A 123 -19.89 -4.33 30.31
N MET A 124 -18.86 -5.17 30.47
CA MET A 124 -18.56 -5.86 31.73
C MET A 124 -17.95 -4.93 32.78
N ASP A 125 -17.09 -4.00 32.36
CA ASP A 125 -16.46 -3.01 33.23
C ASP A 125 -16.16 -1.72 32.47
N ALA A 126 -16.91 -0.66 32.80
CA ALA A 126 -16.76 0.65 32.17
C ALA A 126 -15.39 1.29 32.41
N ASN A 127 -14.65 0.90 33.46
CA ASN A 127 -13.33 1.46 33.77
C ASN A 127 -12.22 0.99 32.82
N ILE A 128 -12.52 0.02 31.95
CA ILE A 128 -11.57 -0.42 30.92
C ILE A 128 -11.36 0.70 29.90
N GLU A 129 -12.40 1.44 29.54
CA GLU A 129 -12.23 2.58 28.65
C GLU A 129 -11.53 3.73 29.38
N ASN A 130 -10.45 4.22 28.79
CA ASN A 130 -9.80 5.46 29.18
C ASN A 130 -9.51 6.30 27.92
N ASP A 131 -9.03 7.53 28.12
CA ASP A 131 -8.74 8.44 27.00
C ASP A 131 -7.74 7.87 25.99
N VAL A 132 -6.77 7.07 26.44
CA VAL A 132 -5.79 6.42 25.56
C VAL A 132 -6.48 5.40 24.64
N LEU A 133 -7.27 4.49 25.21
CA LEU A 133 -7.96 3.45 24.44
C LEU A 133 -9.01 4.04 23.50
N LYS A 134 -9.71 5.09 23.96
CA LYS A 134 -10.68 5.83 23.16
C LYS A 134 -10.02 6.53 21.96
N LYS A 135 -8.87 7.17 22.17
CA LYS A 135 -8.07 7.77 21.08
C LYS A 135 -7.61 6.71 20.07
N LEU A 136 -7.08 5.57 20.53
CA LEU A 136 -6.67 4.47 19.65
C LEU A 136 -7.85 3.94 18.80
N LYS A 137 -9.03 3.76 19.42
CA LYS A 137 -10.24 3.35 18.70
C LYS A 137 -10.63 4.35 17.61
N GLN A 138 -10.59 5.65 17.93
CA GLN A 138 -10.89 6.73 16.98
C GLN A 138 -9.88 6.78 15.83
N GLU A 139 -8.58 6.66 16.13
CA GLU A 139 -7.51 6.63 15.13
C GLU A 139 -7.66 5.44 14.17
N ILE A 140 -7.90 4.22 14.69
CA ILE A 140 -8.14 3.04 13.85
C ILE A 140 -9.37 3.24 12.97
N ALA A 141 -10.46 3.79 13.51
CA ALA A 141 -11.66 4.05 12.73
C ALA A 141 -11.40 5.08 11.62
N TYR A 142 -10.63 6.12 11.91
CA TYR A 142 -10.19 7.11 10.94
C TYR A 142 -9.33 6.46 9.83
N PHE A 143 -8.26 5.76 10.17
CA PHE A 143 -7.40 5.11 9.16
C PHE A 143 -8.14 4.05 8.35
N SER A 144 -9.07 3.31 8.97
CA SER A 144 -9.89 2.33 8.27
C SER A 144 -10.76 3.00 7.22
N LYS A 145 -11.31 4.19 7.52
CA LYS A 145 -12.10 4.97 6.57
C LYS A 145 -11.24 5.53 5.44
N GLU A 146 -10.05 6.04 5.76
CA GLU A 146 -9.10 6.52 4.75
C GLU A 146 -8.66 5.39 3.81
N TYR A 147 -8.36 4.20 4.35
CA TYR A 147 -8.04 3.01 3.56
C TYR A 147 -9.22 2.55 2.68
N GLU A 148 -10.46 2.58 3.18
CA GLU A 148 -11.64 2.28 2.36
C GLU A 148 -11.83 3.28 1.21
N ASN A 149 -11.59 4.57 1.46
CA ASN A 149 -11.64 5.61 0.43
C ASN A 149 -10.56 5.39 -0.64
N TYR A 150 -9.33 5.13 -0.20
CA TYR A 150 -8.23 4.74 -1.08
C TYR A 150 -8.61 3.50 -1.91
N HIS A 151 -9.14 2.46 -1.27
CA HIS A 151 -9.50 1.22 -1.94
C HIS A 151 -10.53 1.46 -3.05
N LYS A 152 -11.56 2.28 -2.78
CA LYS A 152 -12.54 2.71 -3.80
C LYS A 152 -11.88 3.46 -4.97
N LYS A 153 -10.95 4.38 -4.70
CA LYS A 153 -10.20 5.09 -5.75
C LYS A 153 -9.39 4.13 -6.63
N THR A 154 -8.89 3.02 -6.08
CA THR A 154 -8.10 2.03 -6.83
C THR A 154 -8.92 0.92 -7.49
N GLN A 155 -10.23 0.85 -7.27
CA GLN A 155 -11.11 -0.15 -7.90
C GLN A 155 -11.41 0.15 -9.37
N TYR A 156 -11.15 1.38 -9.82
CA TYR A 156 -11.37 1.75 -11.21
C TYR A 156 -10.45 0.97 -12.16
N THR A 157 -10.93 0.75 -13.38
CA THR A 157 -10.10 0.14 -14.43
C THR A 157 -8.91 1.05 -14.74
N LEU A 158 -7.80 0.44 -15.18
CA LEU A 158 -6.60 1.18 -15.53
C LEU A 158 -6.86 2.26 -16.61
N ASN A 159 -7.74 1.96 -17.58
CA ASN A 159 -8.19 2.93 -18.59
C ASN A 159 -8.85 4.14 -17.95
N TYR A 160 -9.81 3.93 -17.04
CA TYR A 160 -10.49 5.02 -16.37
C TYR A 160 -9.52 5.84 -15.51
N ALA A 161 -8.60 5.19 -14.80
CA ALA A 161 -7.56 5.85 -14.04
C ALA A 161 -6.65 6.70 -14.94
N PHE A 162 -6.24 6.18 -16.09
CA PHE A 162 -5.46 6.93 -17.08
C PHE A 162 -6.19 8.18 -17.57
N GLU A 163 -7.48 8.07 -17.88
CA GLU A 163 -8.27 9.22 -18.34
C GLU A 163 -8.46 10.28 -17.25
N THR A 164 -8.81 9.86 -16.04
CA THR A 164 -9.17 10.77 -14.94
C THR A 164 -7.98 11.34 -14.17
N ILE A 165 -6.86 10.61 -14.10
CA ILE A 165 -5.67 11.01 -13.35
C ILE A 165 -4.64 11.64 -14.28
N PHE A 166 -4.38 11.02 -15.42
CA PHE A 166 -3.32 11.49 -16.33
C PHE A 166 -3.85 12.43 -17.40
N LEU A 167 -4.79 11.99 -18.27
CA LEU A 167 -5.24 12.79 -19.42
C LEU A 167 -5.95 14.08 -18.99
N ALA A 168 -6.77 14.03 -17.94
CA ALA A 168 -7.45 15.20 -17.38
C ALA A 168 -6.47 16.33 -16.95
N ARG A 169 -5.19 16.00 -16.73
CA ARG A 169 -4.14 16.96 -16.34
C ARG A 169 -3.28 17.44 -17.50
N GLN A 170 -3.52 16.96 -18.73
CA GLN A 170 -2.77 17.35 -19.92
C GLN A 170 -3.45 18.53 -20.63
N VAL A 171 -2.83 19.71 -20.56
CA VAL A 171 -3.42 20.97 -21.06
C VAL A 171 -3.61 20.92 -22.57
N GLU A 172 -2.56 20.58 -23.32
CA GLU A 172 -2.62 20.56 -24.79
C GLU A 172 -3.55 19.46 -25.32
N TYR A 173 -3.59 18.31 -24.65
CA TYR A 173 -4.53 17.23 -24.97
C TYR A 173 -5.99 17.67 -24.82
N ASN A 174 -6.31 18.38 -23.72
CA ASN A 174 -7.67 18.90 -23.49
C ASN A 174 -8.03 20.02 -24.48
N LYS A 175 -7.06 20.83 -24.92
CA LYS A 175 -7.28 21.81 -25.99
C LYS A 175 -7.61 21.13 -27.31
N THR A 176 -6.93 20.04 -27.65
CA THR A 176 -7.26 19.24 -28.85
C THR A 176 -8.68 18.66 -28.77
N ILE A 177 -9.13 18.20 -27.59
CA ILE A 177 -10.52 17.76 -27.41
C ILE A 177 -11.51 18.89 -27.72
N ALA A 178 -11.31 20.06 -27.12
CA ALA A 178 -12.18 21.21 -27.36
C ALA A 178 -12.19 21.62 -28.84
N HIS A 179 -11.02 21.59 -29.49
CA HIS A 179 -10.92 21.90 -30.91
C HIS A 179 -11.65 20.89 -31.80
N ILE A 180 -11.60 19.60 -31.46
CA ILE A 180 -12.39 18.57 -32.15
C ILE A 180 -13.89 18.84 -32.03
N GLU A 181 -14.37 19.24 -30.84
CA GLU A 181 -15.77 19.59 -30.62
C GLU A 181 -16.19 20.81 -31.46
N GLU A 182 -15.32 21.82 -31.59
CA GLU A 182 -15.52 22.98 -32.46
C GLU A 182 -15.61 22.56 -33.94
N ILE A 183 -14.69 21.72 -34.42
CA ILE A 183 -14.71 21.18 -35.79
C ILE A 183 -16.01 20.41 -36.05
N GLN A 184 -16.43 19.55 -35.12
CA GLN A 184 -17.67 18.77 -35.25
C GLN A 184 -18.90 19.68 -35.33
N SER A 185 -18.96 20.72 -34.49
CA SER A 185 -20.04 21.70 -34.52
C SER A 185 -20.07 22.48 -35.85
N SER A 186 -18.89 22.91 -36.31
CA SER A 186 -18.72 23.60 -37.59
C SER A 186 -19.13 22.73 -38.78
N LEU A 187 -18.76 21.45 -38.77
CA LEU A 187 -19.17 20.46 -39.77
C LEU A 187 -20.68 20.28 -39.82
N ALA A 188 -21.33 20.11 -38.66
CA ALA A 188 -22.77 19.96 -38.57
C ALA A 188 -23.51 21.18 -39.17
N ASN A 189 -23.03 22.38 -38.85
CA ASN A 189 -23.58 23.63 -39.40
C ASN A 189 -23.37 23.73 -40.92
N ALA A 190 -22.17 23.43 -41.40
CA ALA A 190 -21.86 23.45 -42.84
C ALA A 190 -22.73 22.43 -43.60
N GLN A 191 -22.90 21.21 -43.08
CA GLN A 191 -23.76 20.20 -43.71
C GLN A 191 -25.24 20.62 -43.75
N ALA A 192 -25.75 21.25 -42.70
CA ALA A 192 -27.11 21.80 -42.70
C ALA A 192 -27.27 22.88 -43.79
N GLN A 193 -26.29 23.78 -43.92
CA GLN A 193 -26.26 24.79 -44.97
C GLN A 193 -26.15 24.18 -46.37
N THR A 194 -25.34 23.14 -46.56
CA THR A 194 -25.19 22.43 -47.84
C THR A 194 -26.50 21.80 -48.27
N ASN A 195 -27.22 21.15 -47.35
CA ASN A 195 -28.50 20.51 -47.64
C ASN A 195 -29.56 21.53 -48.07
N ALA A 196 -29.66 22.65 -47.34
CA ALA A 196 -30.57 23.74 -47.69
C ALA A 196 -30.22 24.37 -49.05
N LEU A 197 -28.93 24.67 -49.28
CA LEU A 197 -28.46 25.28 -50.52
C LEU A 197 -28.60 24.33 -51.72
N SER A 198 -28.40 23.02 -51.55
CA SER A 198 -28.58 22.01 -52.60
C SER A 198 -30.02 22.00 -53.12
N SER A 199 -31.00 22.00 -52.21
CA SER A 199 -32.42 22.04 -52.58
C SER A 199 -32.79 23.32 -53.34
N THR A 200 -32.29 24.47 -52.87
CA THR A 200 -32.52 25.78 -53.48
C THR A 200 -31.85 25.88 -54.85
N LEU A 201 -30.62 25.39 -54.97
CA LEU A 201 -29.87 25.36 -56.22
C LEU A 201 -30.56 24.47 -57.26
N SER A 202 -31.02 23.27 -56.88
CA SER A 202 -31.76 22.39 -57.79
C SER A 202 -33.05 23.02 -58.30
N ALA A 203 -33.78 23.75 -57.44
CA ALA A 203 -34.96 24.52 -57.85
C ALA A 203 -34.59 25.65 -58.81
N GLY A 204 -33.54 26.41 -58.52
CA GLY A 204 -33.02 27.48 -59.38
C GLY A 204 -32.57 26.98 -60.76
N GLU A 205 -31.86 25.86 -60.81
CA GLU A 205 -31.41 25.24 -62.07
C GLU A 205 -32.58 24.73 -62.92
N LYS A 206 -33.59 24.11 -62.30
CA LYS A 206 -34.81 23.68 -62.99
C LYS A 206 -35.58 24.88 -63.56
N SER A 207 -35.66 25.98 -62.82
CA SER A 207 -36.31 27.21 -63.27
C SER A 207 -35.57 27.85 -64.44
N LEU A 208 -34.22 27.86 -64.39
CA LEU A 208 -33.39 28.38 -65.48
C LEU A 208 -33.49 27.53 -66.76
N GLY A 209 -33.58 26.21 -66.62
CA GLY A 209 -33.67 25.27 -67.75
C GLY A 209 -35.01 25.27 -68.49
N LYS A 210 -36.08 25.78 -67.86
CA LYS A 210 -37.44 25.88 -68.44
C LYS A 210 -37.72 27.22 -69.13
N ARG A 211 -36.76 28.15 -69.12
CA ARG A 211 -36.92 29.49 -69.70
C ARG A 211 -36.44 29.54 -71.16
N ASP A 212 -37.27 30.09 -72.03
CA ASP A 212 -36.99 30.24 -73.47
C ASP A 212 -36.34 31.60 -73.83
N ASP A 213 -36.33 32.56 -72.90
CA ASP A 213 -35.92 33.95 -73.07
C ASP A 213 -34.41 34.19 -72.82
N LYS A 214 -33.54 33.33 -73.39
CA LYS A 214 -32.09 33.25 -73.12
C LYS A 214 -31.25 34.52 -73.38
N GLY A 215 -31.85 35.62 -73.82
CA GLY A 215 -31.21 36.91 -74.05
C GLY A 215 -31.79 38.08 -73.25
N SER A 216 -32.79 37.84 -72.39
CA SER A 216 -33.41 38.89 -71.58
C SER A 216 -32.49 39.33 -70.42
N LYS A 217 -32.65 40.58 -69.95
CA LYS A 217 -31.94 41.05 -68.74
C LYS A 217 -32.29 40.21 -67.51
N GLU A 218 -33.54 39.77 -67.42
CA GLU A 218 -34.05 38.98 -66.30
C GLU A 218 -33.47 37.56 -66.30
N TYR A 219 -33.26 36.96 -67.47
CA TYR A 219 -32.54 35.69 -67.60
C TYR A 219 -31.09 35.82 -67.10
N ALA A 220 -30.40 36.89 -67.49
CA ALA A 220 -29.01 37.13 -67.08
C ALA A 220 -28.84 37.35 -65.56
N GLU A 221 -29.81 37.98 -64.89
CA GLU A 221 -29.81 38.16 -63.43
C GLU A 221 -29.98 36.84 -62.69
N ILE A 222 -30.94 35.99 -63.11
CA ILE A 222 -31.15 34.69 -62.48
C ILE A 222 -29.99 33.73 -62.78
N GLU A 223 -29.40 33.78 -63.97
CA GLU A 223 -28.20 33.02 -64.29
C GLU A 223 -27.03 33.41 -63.37
N LYS A 224 -26.88 34.70 -63.09
CA LYS A 224 -25.87 35.21 -62.15
C LYS A 224 -26.11 34.71 -60.73
N GLU A 225 -27.36 34.69 -60.25
CA GLU A 225 -27.72 34.15 -58.94
C GLU A 225 -27.45 32.65 -58.84
N VAL A 226 -27.85 31.86 -59.85
CA VAL A 226 -27.58 30.41 -59.90
C VAL A 226 -26.08 30.14 -59.93
N LYS A 227 -25.30 30.90 -60.71
CA LYS A 227 -23.82 30.80 -60.70
C LYS A 227 -23.22 31.11 -59.33
N GLN A 228 -23.73 32.13 -58.63
CA GLN A 228 -23.29 32.45 -57.27
C GLN A 228 -23.65 31.36 -56.27
N MET A 229 -24.85 30.77 -56.37
CA MET A 229 -25.26 29.64 -55.54
C MET A 229 -24.38 28.41 -55.79
N ARG A 230 -24.06 28.08 -57.04
CA ARG A 230 -23.10 27.01 -57.39
C ARG A 230 -21.74 27.24 -56.76
N LYS A 231 -21.21 28.46 -56.86
CA LYS A 231 -19.92 28.82 -56.27
C LYS A 231 -19.95 28.59 -54.75
N ARG A 232 -20.94 29.16 -54.05
CA ARG A 232 -21.10 28.96 -52.59
C ARG A 232 -21.24 27.49 -52.21
N TYR A 233 -21.96 26.71 -53.02
CA TYR A 233 -22.13 25.27 -52.79
C TYR A 233 -20.80 24.52 -52.88
N VAL A 234 -20.01 24.79 -53.93
CA VAL A 234 -18.66 24.20 -54.09
C VAL A 234 -17.71 24.63 -52.96
N ASP A 235 -17.71 25.92 -52.60
CA ASP A 235 -16.89 26.44 -51.50
C ASP A 235 -17.24 25.73 -50.17
N LEU A 236 -18.53 25.50 -49.92
CA LEU A 236 -19.01 24.80 -48.73
C LEU A 236 -18.66 23.30 -48.74
N LEU A 237 -18.72 22.64 -49.91
CA LEU A 237 -18.25 21.26 -50.06
C LEU A 237 -16.74 21.15 -49.80
N ASN A 238 -15.94 22.08 -50.33
CA ASN A 238 -14.50 22.13 -50.07
C ASN A 238 -14.21 22.37 -48.58
N PHE A 239 -14.94 23.28 -47.93
CA PHE A 239 -14.85 23.52 -46.50
C PHE A 239 -15.16 22.26 -45.68
N ILE A 240 -16.24 21.54 -46.01
CA ILE A 240 -16.59 20.27 -45.35
C ILE A 240 -15.48 19.23 -45.54
N GLY A 241 -14.91 19.13 -46.75
CA GLY A 241 -13.76 18.26 -47.03
C GLY A 241 -12.59 18.55 -46.09
N ASN A 242 -12.15 19.81 -46.06
CA ASN A 242 -11.03 20.24 -45.22
C ASN A 242 -11.28 20.01 -43.73
N GLN A 243 -12.51 20.26 -43.25
CA GLN A 243 -12.86 20.04 -41.85
C GLN A 243 -12.91 18.54 -41.49
N LYS A 244 -13.35 17.67 -42.41
CA LYS A 244 -13.28 16.22 -42.21
C LYS A 244 -11.84 15.73 -42.14
N ASP A 245 -10.97 16.23 -43.00
CA ASP A 245 -9.55 15.87 -43.00
C ASP A 245 -8.87 16.34 -41.70
N ALA A 246 -9.16 17.58 -41.26
CA ALA A 246 -8.70 18.10 -39.97
C ALA A 246 -9.17 17.24 -38.79
N LEU A 247 -10.45 16.82 -38.80
CA LEU A 247 -11.02 15.94 -37.77
C LEU A 247 -10.30 14.58 -37.73
N VAL A 248 -9.99 13.99 -38.87
CA VAL A 248 -9.23 12.73 -38.95
C VAL A 248 -7.83 12.91 -38.37
N SER A 249 -7.16 14.01 -38.72
CA SER A 249 -5.81 14.35 -38.22
C SER A 249 -5.79 14.50 -36.69
N GLU A 250 -6.67 15.33 -36.12
CA GLU A 250 -6.70 15.57 -34.67
C GLU A 250 -7.09 14.32 -33.88
N ASN A 251 -8.01 13.49 -34.39
CA ASN A 251 -8.33 12.20 -33.75
C ASN A 251 -7.15 11.23 -33.78
N ALA A 252 -6.41 11.16 -34.90
CA ALA A 252 -5.21 10.34 -34.99
C ALA A 252 -4.12 10.82 -34.01
N ARG A 253 -3.96 12.13 -33.88
CA ARG A 253 -3.04 12.78 -32.95
C ARG A 253 -3.37 12.44 -31.49
N MET A 254 -4.64 12.52 -31.10
CA MET A 254 -5.09 12.08 -29.76
C MET A 254 -4.84 10.60 -29.51
N LYS A 255 -5.15 9.75 -30.50
CA LYS A 255 -4.97 8.31 -30.40
C LYS A 255 -3.51 7.95 -30.16
N ARG A 256 -2.59 8.54 -30.94
CA ARG A 256 -1.14 8.35 -30.75
C ARG A 256 -0.69 8.77 -29.36
N PHE A 257 -1.16 9.92 -28.87
CA PHE A 257 -0.83 10.40 -27.53
C PHE A 257 -1.29 9.42 -26.44
N LYS A 258 -2.53 8.90 -26.55
CA LYS A 258 -3.03 7.88 -25.62
C LYS A 258 -2.15 6.63 -25.65
N GLU A 259 -1.88 6.09 -26.84
CA GLU A 259 -1.10 4.86 -27.03
C GLU A 259 0.34 5.00 -26.51
N GLU A 260 1.00 6.14 -26.74
CA GLU A 260 2.37 6.36 -26.27
C GLU A 260 2.48 6.42 -24.74
N HIS A 261 1.48 7.02 -24.08
CA HIS A 261 1.57 7.33 -22.66
C HIS A 261 0.83 6.34 -21.76
N PHE A 262 -0.06 5.50 -22.31
CA PHE A 262 -0.82 4.54 -21.52
C PHE A 262 0.08 3.54 -20.79
N ASP A 263 1.01 2.90 -21.51
CA ASP A 263 1.91 1.91 -20.92
C ASP A 263 2.86 2.53 -19.88
N LYS A 264 3.37 3.74 -20.17
CA LYS A 264 4.21 4.50 -19.23
C LYS A 264 3.43 4.83 -17.95
N PHE A 265 2.17 5.23 -18.06
CA PHE A 265 1.31 5.45 -16.92
C PHE A 265 1.06 4.16 -16.14
N ALA A 266 0.76 3.04 -16.82
CA ALA A 266 0.50 1.75 -16.20
C ALA A 266 1.69 1.25 -15.36
N GLN A 267 2.91 1.42 -15.88
CA GLN A 267 4.16 1.04 -15.24
C GLN A 267 4.43 1.82 -13.95
N VAL A 268 3.90 3.04 -13.82
CA VAL A 268 4.05 3.88 -12.62
C VAL A 268 2.87 3.72 -11.67
N TYR A 269 1.64 3.68 -12.20
CA TYR A 269 0.41 3.61 -11.43
C TYR A 269 0.30 2.32 -10.61
N THR A 270 0.60 1.17 -11.22
CA THR A 270 0.44 -0.13 -10.53
C THR A 270 1.38 -0.27 -9.34
N PRO A 271 2.69 0.01 -9.46
CA PRO A 271 3.59 -0.02 -8.30
C PRO A 271 3.23 1.03 -7.24
N MET A 272 2.96 2.28 -7.62
CA MET A 272 2.65 3.33 -6.64
C MET A 272 1.37 3.04 -5.85
N THR A 273 0.31 2.57 -6.51
CA THR A 273 -0.92 2.19 -5.80
C THR A 273 -0.66 1.00 -4.88
N GLN A 274 0.06 -0.03 -5.33
CA GLN A 274 0.39 -1.18 -4.49
C GLN A 274 1.27 -0.80 -3.29
N ASP A 275 2.19 0.15 -3.47
CA ASP A 275 3.02 0.69 -2.39
C ASP A 275 2.18 1.41 -1.33
N ILE A 276 1.29 2.32 -1.75
CA ILE A 276 0.35 3.02 -0.85
C ILE A 276 -0.50 2.00 -0.07
N LYS A 277 -1.03 0.97 -0.74
CA LYS A 277 -1.82 -0.09 -0.10
C LYS A 277 -1.02 -0.79 1.00
N THR A 278 0.22 -1.18 0.69
CA THR A 278 1.08 -1.93 1.60
C THR A 278 1.40 -1.11 2.84
N HIS A 279 1.72 0.18 2.66
CA HIS A 279 1.97 1.10 3.76
C HIS A 279 0.72 1.36 4.62
N PHE A 280 -0.46 1.51 4.01
CA PHE A 280 -1.72 1.66 4.76
C PHE A 280 -2.06 0.43 5.59
N LEU A 281 -1.90 -0.78 5.03
CA LEU A 281 -2.12 -2.03 5.76
C LEU A 281 -1.13 -2.15 6.92
N ALA A 282 0.14 -1.84 6.70
CA ALA A 282 1.13 -1.85 7.77
C ALA A 282 0.80 -0.87 8.91
N LEU A 283 0.31 0.33 8.59
CA LEU A 283 -0.16 1.30 9.58
C LEU A 283 -1.37 0.78 10.37
N LEU A 284 -2.37 0.25 9.66
CA LEU A 284 -3.57 -0.33 10.27
C LEU A 284 -3.23 -1.50 11.18
N ASP A 285 -2.37 -2.41 10.72
CA ASP A 285 -1.97 -3.60 11.48
C ASP A 285 -1.21 -3.24 12.75
N THR A 286 -0.37 -2.20 12.67
CA THR A 286 0.38 -1.68 13.82
C THR A 286 -0.56 -1.06 14.85
N LYS A 287 -1.47 -0.19 14.39
CA LYS A 287 -2.47 0.43 15.28
C LYS A 287 -3.41 -0.60 15.89
N ALA A 288 -3.81 -1.61 15.12
CA ALA A 288 -4.62 -2.73 15.59
C ALA A 288 -3.93 -3.51 16.70
N TYR A 289 -2.62 -3.77 16.56
CA TYR A 289 -1.83 -4.43 17.60
C TYR A 289 -1.79 -3.59 18.89
N ASP A 290 -1.52 -2.29 18.78
CA ASP A 290 -1.49 -1.38 19.94
C ASP A 290 -2.84 -1.30 20.65
N PHE A 291 -3.93 -1.24 19.88
CA PHE A 291 -5.28 -1.23 20.42
C PHE A 291 -5.63 -2.53 21.13
N ASP A 292 -5.39 -3.68 20.49
CA ASP A 292 -5.63 -5.00 21.08
C ASP A 292 -4.82 -5.19 22.37
N THR A 293 -3.53 -4.89 22.31
CA THR A 293 -2.61 -5.00 23.44
C THR A 293 -3.03 -4.08 24.59
N THR A 294 -3.41 -2.84 24.29
CA THR A 294 -3.85 -1.87 25.32
C THR A 294 -5.17 -2.30 25.96
N LEU A 295 -6.14 -2.76 25.15
CA LEU A 295 -7.43 -3.27 25.63
C LEU A 295 -7.22 -4.43 26.60
N TRP A 296 -6.47 -5.45 26.18
CA TRP A 296 -6.25 -6.66 26.96
C TRP A 296 -5.34 -6.44 28.18
N ASN A 297 -4.36 -5.53 28.08
CA ASN A 297 -3.56 -5.13 29.23
C ASN A 297 -4.38 -4.41 30.31
N ARG A 298 -5.48 -3.73 29.96
CA ARG A 298 -6.39 -3.17 30.97
C ARG A 298 -7.37 -4.22 31.47
N ALA A 299 -7.93 -5.00 30.57
CA ALA A 299 -8.86 -6.10 30.86
C ALA A 299 -8.31 -7.07 31.92
N LYS A 300 -7.03 -7.44 31.82
CA LYS A 300 -6.38 -8.38 32.75
C LYS A 300 -6.26 -7.88 34.19
N TYR A 301 -6.50 -6.60 34.47
CA TYR A 301 -6.54 -6.07 35.84
C TYR A 301 -7.95 -5.83 36.37
N SER A 302 -8.98 -5.88 35.51
CA SER A 302 -10.38 -5.76 35.93
C SER A 302 -10.83 -7.00 36.70
N GLN A 303 -11.39 -6.79 37.90
CA GLN A 303 -11.93 -7.89 38.71
C GLN A 303 -13.16 -8.52 38.07
N SER A 304 -14.03 -7.71 37.46
CA SER A 304 -15.21 -8.19 36.74
C SER A 304 -14.82 -9.16 35.62
N ILE A 305 -13.79 -8.82 34.84
CA ILE A 305 -13.29 -9.69 33.76
C ILE A 305 -12.64 -10.94 34.29
N LYS A 306 -11.79 -10.83 35.32
CA LYS A 306 -11.19 -12.02 35.97
C LYS A 306 -12.27 -12.98 36.46
N HIS A 307 -13.31 -12.45 37.09
CA HIS A 307 -14.42 -13.24 37.59
C HIS A 307 -15.21 -13.88 36.44
N PHE A 308 -15.46 -13.14 35.36
CA PHE A 308 -16.08 -13.68 34.14
C PHE A 308 -15.27 -14.85 33.55
N PHE A 309 -13.96 -14.69 33.34
CA PHE A 309 -13.10 -15.76 32.81
C PHE A 309 -13.12 -17.01 33.72
N ARG A 310 -13.14 -16.83 35.04
CA ARG A 310 -13.22 -17.93 36.01
C ARG A 310 -14.58 -18.62 35.96
N ASN A 311 -15.67 -17.87 36.03
CA ASN A 311 -17.04 -18.42 36.06
C ASN A 311 -17.42 -19.11 34.75
N SER A 312 -17.00 -18.54 33.62
CA SER A 312 -17.24 -19.10 32.29
C SER A 312 -16.25 -20.20 31.92
N ARG A 313 -15.34 -20.60 32.83
CA ARG A 313 -14.31 -21.63 32.64
C ARG A 313 -13.52 -21.39 31.34
N ILE A 314 -13.12 -20.14 31.13
CA ILE A 314 -12.29 -19.75 29.99
C ILE A 314 -10.85 -20.13 30.31
N GLU A 315 -10.31 -21.03 29.50
CA GLU A 315 -8.93 -21.52 29.57
C GLU A 315 -8.05 -20.71 28.60
N GLY A 316 -7.02 -20.06 29.14
CA GLY A 316 -6.08 -19.25 28.37
C GLY A 316 -5.79 -17.89 28.98
N SER A 317 -4.95 -17.14 28.27
CA SER A 317 -4.56 -15.77 28.65
C SER A 317 -5.67 -14.75 28.38
N PHE A 318 -5.54 -13.56 28.97
CA PHE A 318 -6.40 -12.42 28.65
C PHE A 318 -6.01 -11.85 27.29
N SER A 319 -6.48 -12.47 26.21
CA SER A 319 -6.14 -12.08 24.84
C SER A 319 -7.31 -12.30 23.89
N SER A 320 -7.25 -11.63 22.74
CA SER A 320 -8.23 -11.78 21.66
C SER A 320 -8.33 -13.22 21.17
N LYS A 321 -7.22 -13.97 21.13
CA LYS A 321 -7.20 -15.40 20.76
C LYS A 321 -8.07 -16.23 21.71
N THR A 322 -7.84 -16.09 23.02
CA THR A 322 -8.59 -16.84 24.04
C THR A 322 -10.07 -16.46 24.05
N PHE A 323 -10.35 -15.16 23.98
CA PHE A 323 -11.72 -14.68 23.98
C PHE A 323 -12.49 -15.10 22.72
N LEU A 324 -11.84 -15.09 21.56
CA LEU A 324 -12.41 -15.60 20.32
C LEU A 324 -12.70 -17.09 20.41
N ARG A 325 -11.77 -17.89 20.96
CA ARG A 325 -11.98 -19.33 21.18
C ARG A 325 -13.21 -19.59 22.04
N TYR A 326 -13.36 -18.83 23.13
CA TYR A 326 -14.55 -18.89 23.98
C TYR A 326 -15.82 -18.50 23.20
N PHE A 327 -15.79 -17.35 22.50
CA PHE A 327 -16.92 -16.84 21.73
C PHE A 327 -17.41 -17.87 20.68
N LEU A 328 -16.49 -18.62 20.07
CA LEU A 328 -16.81 -19.64 19.07
C LEU A 328 -17.25 -20.98 19.66
N ARG A 329 -16.93 -21.29 20.93
CA ARG A 329 -17.25 -22.58 21.57
C ARG A 329 -18.76 -22.86 21.61
N GLY A 330 -19.57 -21.82 21.73
CA GLY A 330 -21.04 -21.93 21.80
C GLY A 330 -21.75 -21.93 20.44
N LEU A 331 -21.02 -21.83 19.32
CA LEU A 331 -21.63 -21.71 17.99
C LEU A 331 -21.70 -23.06 17.26
N ASP A 332 -22.88 -23.40 16.77
CA ASP A 332 -23.12 -24.58 15.95
C ASP A 332 -22.52 -24.40 14.54
N LYS A 333 -21.47 -25.16 14.23
CA LYS A 333 -20.74 -25.13 12.95
C LYS A 333 -21.62 -25.38 11.72
N THR A 334 -22.72 -26.12 11.89
CA THR A 334 -23.64 -26.49 10.79
C THR A 334 -24.63 -25.38 10.43
N LYS A 335 -24.86 -24.43 11.33
CA LYS A 335 -25.80 -23.30 11.16
C LYS A 335 -25.10 -21.95 10.96
N LEU A 336 -23.79 -21.97 10.71
CA LEU A 336 -23.00 -20.75 10.60
C LEU A 336 -23.25 -20.00 9.30
N SER A 337 -23.53 -18.71 9.44
CA SER A 337 -23.39 -17.74 8.35
C SER A 337 -21.95 -17.69 7.82
N ALA A 338 -21.76 -17.26 6.56
CA ALA A 338 -20.42 -17.03 5.99
C ALA A 338 -19.54 -16.14 6.90
N ARG A 339 -20.15 -15.09 7.47
CA ARG A 339 -19.54 -14.18 8.44
C ARG A 339 -19.10 -14.83 9.74
N SER A 340 -19.71 -15.93 10.15
CA SER A 340 -19.30 -16.67 11.36
C SER A 340 -18.21 -17.69 11.04
N LYS A 341 -18.19 -18.23 9.81
CA LYS A 341 -17.10 -19.09 9.31
C LYS A 341 -15.77 -18.33 9.23
N GLU A 342 -15.81 -17.05 8.85
CA GLU A 342 -14.62 -16.17 8.85
C GLU A 342 -13.95 -16.07 10.23
N LEU A 343 -14.72 -16.10 11.32
CA LEU A 343 -14.17 -16.06 12.68
C LEU A 343 -13.41 -17.34 13.05
N PHE A 344 -13.82 -18.50 12.53
CA PHE A 344 -13.06 -19.75 12.69
C PHE A 344 -11.73 -19.70 11.93
N ASN A 345 -11.74 -19.14 10.71
CA ASN A 345 -10.51 -18.90 9.95
C ASN A 345 -9.59 -17.92 10.70
N LEU A 346 -10.16 -16.89 11.32
CA LEU A 346 -9.43 -15.94 12.16
C LEU A 346 -8.81 -16.64 13.38
N LEU A 347 -9.56 -17.50 14.08
CA LEU A 347 -9.03 -18.26 15.21
C LEU A 347 -7.85 -19.14 14.78
N HIS A 348 -8.00 -19.89 13.67
CA HIS A 348 -6.92 -20.71 13.13
C HIS A 348 -5.68 -19.87 12.78
N TYR A 349 -5.87 -18.70 12.18
CA TYR A 349 -4.80 -17.74 11.92
C TYR A 349 -4.11 -17.30 13.21
N LEU A 350 -4.84 -16.92 14.26
CA LEU A 350 -4.23 -16.50 15.52
C LEU A 350 -3.47 -17.64 16.23
N GLU A 351 -3.97 -18.88 16.17
CA GLU A 351 -3.34 -20.06 16.78
C GLU A 351 -2.07 -20.54 16.05
N THR A 352 -1.95 -20.21 14.77
CA THR A 352 -0.78 -20.58 13.95
C THR A 352 0.29 -19.50 13.94
N THR A 353 -0.09 -18.22 13.98
CA THR A 353 0.83 -17.10 13.76
C THR A 353 1.42 -16.52 15.04
N ASN A 354 0.78 -16.69 16.21
CA ASN A 354 1.17 -16.05 17.47
C ASN A 354 1.45 -17.07 18.59
N ARG A 355 2.46 -17.91 18.39
CA ARG A 355 2.90 -18.90 19.39
C ARG A 355 4.04 -18.34 20.23
N LYS A 356 3.77 -18.12 21.51
CA LYS A 356 4.81 -17.80 22.50
C LYS A 356 5.60 -19.06 22.86
N SER A 357 6.87 -18.84 23.13
CA SER A 357 7.85 -19.84 23.51
C SER A 357 8.14 -19.75 25.01
N LEU A 358 8.11 -20.89 25.69
CA LEU A 358 8.27 -20.98 27.14
C LEU A 358 9.30 -22.04 27.48
N LEU A 359 10.21 -21.72 28.41
CA LEU A 359 11.17 -22.66 28.96
C LEU A 359 10.85 -22.93 30.43
N ILE A 360 10.82 -24.20 30.81
CA ILE A 360 10.71 -24.64 32.20
C ILE A 360 12.07 -25.20 32.64
N VAL A 361 12.66 -24.58 33.66
CA VAL A 361 13.93 -25.01 34.26
C VAL A 361 13.70 -25.35 35.72
N ARG A 362 13.63 -26.64 36.06
CA ARG A 362 13.41 -27.08 37.44
C ARG A 362 14.38 -28.17 37.84
N GLU A 363 14.70 -28.28 39.13
CA GLU A 363 15.71 -29.23 39.62
C GLU A 363 15.35 -30.69 39.32
N SER A 364 14.07 -31.06 39.45
CA SER A 364 13.58 -32.41 39.20
C SER A 364 12.79 -32.52 37.90
N MET A 365 13.10 -33.53 37.08
CA MET A 365 12.33 -33.81 35.86
C MET A 365 10.86 -34.16 36.16
N VAL A 366 10.54 -34.71 37.32
CA VAL A 366 9.14 -34.96 37.72
C VAL A 366 8.38 -33.62 37.84
N ASN A 367 9.02 -32.64 38.47
CA ASN A 367 8.46 -31.30 38.63
C ASN A 367 8.34 -30.55 37.30
N VAL A 368 9.31 -30.72 36.40
CA VAL A 368 9.26 -30.21 35.03
C VAL A 368 8.01 -30.72 34.30
N HIS A 369 7.77 -32.04 34.29
CA HIS A 369 6.62 -32.63 33.59
C HIS A 369 5.29 -32.17 34.20
N LYS A 370 5.19 -32.14 35.53
CA LYS A 370 4.00 -31.62 36.23
C LYS A 370 3.68 -30.18 35.82
N TYR A 371 4.69 -29.31 35.76
CA TYR A 371 4.50 -27.92 35.36
C TYR A 371 4.16 -27.80 33.88
N LYS A 372 4.80 -28.60 33.02
CA LYS A 372 4.47 -28.66 31.60
C LYS A 372 2.99 -28.99 31.37
N GLU A 373 2.47 -30.06 31.97
CA GLU A 373 1.05 -30.43 31.83
C GLU A 373 0.09 -29.34 32.28
N VAL A 374 0.43 -28.67 33.40
CA VAL A 374 -0.35 -27.54 33.91
C VAL A 374 -0.35 -26.37 32.94
N ILE A 375 0.81 -26.04 32.36
CA ILE A 375 0.96 -24.92 31.43
C ILE A 375 0.29 -25.22 30.08
N GLU A 376 0.34 -26.45 29.59
CA GLU A 376 -0.35 -26.88 28.37
C GLU A 376 -1.87 -26.80 28.52
N LYS A 377 -2.41 -27.02 29.73
CA LYS A 377 -3.82 -26.79 30.04
C LYS A 377 -4.19 -25.30 30.06
N ILE A 378 -3.23 -24.41 30.32
CA ILE A 378 -3.46 -22.95 30.25
C ILE A 378 -3.56 -22.52 28.80
N ASP A 379 -2.53 -22.80 28.00
CA ASP A 379 -2.53 -22.48 26.58
C ASP A 379 -1.78 -23.56 25.79
N SER A 380 -2.55 -24.41 25.11
CA SER A 380 -2.03 -25.51 24.30
C SER A 380 -1.27 -25.07 23.06
N SER A 381 -1.30 -23.78 22.72
CA SER A 381 -0.54 -23.25 21.58
C SER A 381 0.90 -22.84 21.92
N LEU A 382 1.31 -22.97 23.18
CA LEU A 382 2.67 -22.64 23.61
C LEU A 382 3.70 -23.63 23.12
N LEU A 383 4.85 -23.11 22.71
CA LEU A 383 6.03 -23.91 22.40
C LEU A 383 6.85 -24.10 23.68
N ILE A 384 6.55 -25.17 24.42
CA ILE A 384 7.20 -25.46 25.70
C ILE A 384 8.47 -26.28 25.49
N SER A 385 9.58 -25.71 25.93
CA SER A 385 10.86 -26.39 26.10
C SER A 385 11.12 -26.63 27.57
N VAL A 386 11.94 -27.64 27.88
CA VAL A 386 12.22 -28.05 29.26
C VAL A 386 13.69 -28.34 29.45
N ASP A 387 14.21 -28.02 30.63
CA ASP A 387 15.57 -28.36 31.06
C ASP A 387 15.57 -28.59 32.58
N ASN A 388 16.55 -29.35 33.07
CA ASN A 388 16.79 -29.53 34.51
C ASN A 388 18.16 -28.98 34.96
N ASN A 389 18.96 -28.48 34.02
CA ASN A 389 20.27 -27.90 34.29
C ASN A 389 20.31 -26.43 33.85
N PRO A 390 20.52 -25.48 34.79
CA PRO A 390 20.57 -24.05 34.48
C PRO A 390 21.63 -23.66 33.43
N ILE A 391 22.76 -24.37 33.36
CA ILE A 391 23.83 -24.07 32.39
C ILE A 391 23.41 -24.49 30.98
N ASN A 392 22.76 -25.64 30.84
CA ASN A 392 22.25 -26.12 29.55
C ASN A 392 21.10 -25.22 29.08
N ALA A 393 20.20 -24.84 30.00
CA ALA A 393 19.15 -23.87 29.73
C ALA A 393 19.71 -22.54 29.19
N LEU A 394 20.76 -21.98 29.80
CA LEU A 394 21.42 -20.76 29.31
C LEU A 394 22.02 -20.93 27.91
N LYS A 395 22.65 -22.08 27.62
CA LYS A 395 23.16 -22.39 26.26
C LYS A 395 22.03 -22.48 25.24
N GLY A 396 20.93 -23.13 25.60
CA GLY A 396 19.73 -23.21 24.76
C GLY A 396 19.11 -21.83 24.50
N LEU A 397 19.04 -20.99 25.53
CA LEU A 397 18.55 -19.61 25.45
C LEU A 397 19.41 -18.72 24.56
N ALA A 398 20.73 -18.91 24.53
CA ALA A 398 21.63 -18.19 23.64
C ALA A 398 21.38 -18.50 22.15
N GLN A 399 20.91 -19.70 21.84
CA GLN A 399 20.57 -20.12 20.47
C GLN A 399 19.12 -19.78 20.11
N LYS A 400 18.21 -19.95 21.07
CA LYS A 400 16.77 -19.75 20.89
C LYS A 400 16.18 -19.05 22.10
N PRO A 401 16.18 -17.70 22.10
CA PRO A 401 15.57 -16.90 23.14
C PRO A 401 14.09 -17.27 23.32
N GLN A 402 13.61 -17.18 24.55
CA GLN A 402 12.24 -17.53 24.91
C GLN A 402 11.47 -16.28 25.35
N ASP A 403 10.14 -16.35 25.31
CA ASP A 403 9.27 -15.27 25.77
C ASP A 403 9.05 -15.34 27.27
N ILE A 404 9.01 -16.57 27.81
CA ILE A 404 8.72 -16.85 29.22
C ILE A 404 9.70 -17.89 29.75
N ILE A 405 10.25 -17.68 30.94
CA ILE A 405 11.12 -18.64 31.61
C ILE A 405 10.57 -18.91 33.01
N VAL A 406 10.18 -20.15 33.28
CA VAL A 406 9.78 -20.63 34.61
C VAL A 406 10.98 -21.31 35.24
N ILE A 407 11.47 -20.83 36.39
CA ILE A 407 12.69 -21.35 37.02
C ILE A 407 12.53 -21.49 38.54
N ASP A 408 13.07 -22.56 39.14
CA ASP A 408 13.16 -22.67 40.60
C ASP A 408 14.09 -21.59 41.19
N GLU A 409 13.78 -21.11 42.40
CA GLU A 409 14.58 -20.14 43.13
C GLU A 409 16.06 -20.52 43.20
N LYS A 410 16.34 -21.81 43.36
CA LYS A 410 17.67 -22.40 43.39
C LYS A 410 17.65 -23.78 42.75
N ILE A 411 18.63 -24.06 41.90
CA ILE A 411 18.86 -25.38 41.29
C ILE A 411 20.34 -25.73 41.49
N GLY A 412 20.62 -26.71 42.35
CA GLY A 412 21.98 -26.98 42.81
C GLY A 412 22.63 -25.72 43.40
N ASN A 413 23.72 -25.26 42.79
CA ASN A 413 24.47 -24.07 43.22
C ASN A 413 24.08 -22.77 42.50
N VAL A 414 23.14 -22.82 41.55
CA VAL A 414 22.74 -21.65 40.77
C VAL A 414 21.44 -21.08 41.32
N SER A 415 21.43 -19.78 41.60
CA SER A 415 20.20 -19.06 41.99
C SER A 415 19.48 -18.51 40.75
N ALA A 416 18.15 -18.43 40.80
CA ALA A 416 17.34 -17.82 39.75
C ALA A 416 17.81 -16.39 39.41
N LEU A 417 18.15 -15.58 40.42
CA LEU A 417 18.63 -14.21 40.19
C LEU A 417 19.97 -14.17 39.45
N SER A 418 20.90 -15.07 39.78
CA SER A 418 22.16 -15.19 39.05
C SER A 418 21.95 -15.63 37.60
N PHE A 419 21.02 -16.56 37.36
CA PHE A 419 20.62 -16.98 36.02
C PHE A 419 20.02 -15.83 35.22
N ILE A 420 19.07 -15.08 35.80
CA ILE A 420 18.42 -13.93 35.17
C ILE A 420 19.44 -12.87 34.78
N LYS A 421 20.36 -12.53 35.68
CA LYS A 421 21.43 -11.57 35.41
C LYS A 421 22.28 -12.04 34.22
N THR A 422 22.71 -13.30 34.25
CA THR A 422 23.57 -13.88 33.20
C THR A 422 22.86 -13.87 31.85
N TYR A 423 21.58 -14.24 31.79
CA TYR A 423 20.81 -14.18 30.55
C TYR A 423 20.67 -12.75 30.02
N LYS A 424 20.35 -11.78 30.88
CA LYS A 424 20.16 -10.39 30.45
C LYS A 424 21.42 -9.71 29.92
N GLU A 425 22.60 -10.19 30.33
CA GLU A 425 23.89 -9.72 29.83
C GLU A 425 24.27 -10.33 28.47
N MET A 426 23.52 -11.32 27.97
CA MET A 426 23.79 -11.95 26.68
C MET A 426 23.38 -11.04 25.50
N PRO A 427 24.16 -11.00 24.41
CA PRO A 427 23.80 -10.22 23.21
C PRO A 427 22.48 -10.64 22.56
N GLN A 428 22.12 -11.92 22.67
CA GLN A 428 20.91 -12.50 22.06
C GLN A 428 19.71 -12.49 23.03
N ALA A 429 19.83 -11.85 24.20
CA ALA A 429 18.78 -11.88 25.20
C ALA A 429 17.50 -11.19 24.68
N ASN A 430 16.36 -11.86 24.84
CA ASN A 430 15.07 -11.22 24.64
C ASN A 430 14.86 -10.18 25.74
N SER A 431 14.89 -8.89 25.38
CA SER A 431 14.72 -7.77 26.31
C SER A 431 13.34 -7.71 26.96
N LYS A 432 12.35 -8.41 26.39
CA LYS A 432 10.96 -8.48 26.88
C LYS A 432 10.63 -9.81 27.57
N VAL A 433 11.63 -10.66 27.86
CA VAL A 433 11.40 -11.93 28.55
C VAL A 433 10.77 -11.69 29.92
N ILE A 434 9.88 -12.59 30.32
CA ILE A 434 9.33 -12.60 31.68
C ILE A 434 9.77 -13.87 32.40
N PHE A 435 10.26 -13.68 33.63
CA PHE A 435 10.71 -14.76 34.50
C PHE A 435 9.66 -15.05 35.58
N CYS A 436 9.20 -16.30 35.64
CA CYS A 436 8.37 -16.80 36.73
C CYS A 436 9.26 -17.62 37.66
N VAL A 437 9.64 -17.05 38.81
CA VAL A 437 10.52 -17.71 39.78
C VAL A 437 9.68 -18.47 40.80
N VAL A 438 9.83 -19.79 40.82
CA VAL A 438 9.14 -20.67 41.77
C VAL A 438 9.90 -20.64 43.09
N VAL A 439 9.25 -20.16 44.15
CA VAL A 439 9.81 -19.96 45.48
C VAL A 439 9.09 -20.81 46.51
N GLN A 440 9.78 -21.20 47.59
CA GLN A 440 9.15 -21.90 48.71
C GLN A 440 8.18 -20.99 49.48
N GLN A 441 8.59 -19.74 49.69
CA GLN A 441 7.81 -18.68 50.34
C GLN A 441 7.96 -17.37 49.57
N LEU A 442 6.91 -16.55 49.58
CA LEU A 442 6.98 -15.26 48.90
C LEU A 442 8.02 -14.35 49.57
N PRO A 443 8.88 -13.69 48.78
CA PRO A 443 9.78 -12.69 49.31
C PRO A 443 9.00 -11.46 49.79
N ASN A 444 9.66 -10.58 50.54
CA ASN A 444 9.02 -9.36 51.04
C ASN A 444 8.48 -8.46 49.90
N SER A 445 7.53 -7.58 50.23
CA SER A 445 6.85 -6.72 49.25
C SER A 445 7.82 -5.87 48.42
N GLU A 446 8.90 -5.38 49.02
CA GLU A 446 9.93 -4.60 48.35
C GLU A 446 10.66 -5.41 47.26
N THR A 447 11.00 -6.67 47.55
CA THR A 447 11.65 -7.57 46.59
C THR A 447 10.70 -7.96 45.47
N ILE A 448 9.41 -8.17 45.77
CA ILE A 448 8.39 -8.41 44.75
C ILE A 448 8.28 -7.20 43.81
N SER A 449 8.20 -5.99 44.36
CA SER A 449 8.14 -4.76 43.56
C SER A 449 9.38 -4.57 42.68
N LYS A 450 10.59 -4.77 43.23
CA LYS A 450 11.84 -4.73 42.47
C LYS A 450 11.90 -5.80 41.38
N GLY A 451 11.44 -7.01 41.67
CA GLY A 451 11.32 -8.11 40.72
C GLY A 451 10.46 -7.73 39.52
N LYS A 452 9.29 -7.12 39.76
CA LYS A 452 8.40 -6.68 38.68
C LYS A 452 9.03 -5.68 37.71
N PHE A 453 9.81 -4.72 38.21
CA PHE A 453 10.58 -3.80 37.36
C PHE A 453 11.64 -4.52 36.50
N MET A 454 12.10 -5.68 36.97
CA MET A 454 13.03 -6.54 36.24
C MET A 454 12.33 -7.62 35.41
N GLY A 455 11.01 -7.60 35.26
CA GLY A 455 10.28 -8.65 34.54
C GLY A 455 10.29 -10.01 35.26
N VAL A 456 10.37 -9.99 36.60
CA VAL A 456 10.37 -11.17 37.46
C VAL A 456 9.08 -11.21 38.29
N GLU A 457 8.36 -12.31 38.20
CA GLU A 457 7.20 -12.62 39.03
C GLU A 457 7.52 -13.83 39.91
N PHE A 458 7.21 -13.74 41.21
CA PHE A 458 7.48 -14.81 42.18
C PHE A 458 6.23 -15.64 42.40
N VAL A 459 6.36 -16.97 42.33
CA VAL A 459 5.25 -17.93 42.44
C VAL A 459 5.54 -18.93 43.56
N PRO A 460 4.70 -19.05 44.61
CA PRO A 460 4.88 -20.06 45.65
C PRO A 460 4.68 -21.47 45.08
N GLU A 461 5.59 -22.39 45.38
CA GLU A 461 5.56 -23.77 44.86
C GLU A 461 4.27 -24.52 45.20
N HIS A 462 3.70 -24.27 46.38
CA HIS A 462 2.48 -24.88 46.88
C HIS A 462 1.20 -24.24 46.32
N ASN A 463 1.30 -23.14 45.58
CA ASN A 463 0.16 -22.41 45.05
C ASN A 463 0.13 -22.45 43.52
N MET A 464 -0.34 -23.59 42.98
CA MET A 464 -0.46 -23.78 41.53
C MET A 464 -1.44 -22.79 40.90
N ASP A 465 -2.49 -22.36 41.61
CA ASP A 465 -3.44 -21.35 41.10
C ASP A 465 -2.76 -20.01 40.84
N MET A 466 -1.75 -19.65 41.65
CA MET A 466 -0.94 -18.46 41.42
C MET A 466 -0.01 -18.63 40.21
N LEU A 467 0.50 -19.84 39.94
CA LEU A 467 1.20 -20.13 38.68
C LEU A 467 0.27 -19.96 37.47
N TYR A 468 -0.96 -20.49 37.57
CA TYR A 468 -2.00 -20.35 36.55
C TYR A 468 -2.27 -18.87 36.25
N ASP A 469 -2.53 -18.07 37.28
CA ASP A 469 -2.78 -16.64 37.13
C ASP A 469 -1.54 -15.90 36.60
N CYS A 470 -0.34 -16.22 37.09
CA CYS A 470 0.91 -15.60 36.63
C CYS A 470 1.12 -15.83 35.14
N ILE A 471 1.04 -17.07 34.68
CA ILE A 471 1.24 -17.41 33.27
C ILE A 471 0.15 -16.77 32.40
N ARG A 472 -1.11 -16.74 32.84
CA ARG A 472 -2.20 -16.04 32.14
C ARG A 472 -2.00 -14.53 32.01
N MET A 473 -1.30 -13.90 32.95
CA MET A 473 -1.03 -12.47 32.96
C MET A 473 0.18 -12.07 32.09
N VAL A 474 1.07 -13.04 31.86
CA VAL A 474 2.34 -12.92 31.13
C VAL A 474 2.17 -13.25 29.64
N LEU A 475 1.30 -14.20 29.33
CA LEU A 475 0.83 -14.51 27.98
C LEU A 475 -0.06 -13.40 27.42
#